data_AF-A0A1Q9LU61-F1
#
_entry.id   AF-A0A1Q9LU61-F1
#
_cell.length_a   1.000
_cell.length_b   1.000
_cell.length_c   1.000
_cell.angle_alpha   90.00
_cell.angle_beta   90.00
_cell.angle_gamma   90.00
#
_symmetry.space_group_name_H-M   'P 1'
#
loop_
_entity.id
_entity.type
_entity.pdbx_description
1 polymer ?
#
loop_
_entity_poly.entity_id
_entity_poly.type
_entity_poly.pdbx_seq_one_letter_code
_entity_poly.pdbx_strand_id
1 'polypeptide(L)'
;MGRVRDWIFPPRPGGWLVDDRAERRLIRVELVVVFAITLGLAGLSSLVSLVDSLLRTEALSDQSVAINVPQARAGLLDLVRQLLSALRLFAWGALGAYLLHRAGIALARVGLDLRRKGRDVLVGVGLAALIGLPGLGFYLLSYALGINLAVAPSTLGDLWWRPIALVVLAIGNAWAEEVLVVGYFITRLRQLGLSEGRSLWASAVLRGSYHLYQGFGGFLGNVVMGLVFGRFWQRANRLWPLVVAHALIDIVAFVGYSLLSGAVDWLP
;
A
#
# COMPACT_ATOMS: atom_id res chain seq x y z
N MET A 1 3.54 -28.49 16.01
CA MET A 1 4.57 -27.98 15.06
C MET A 1 4.05 -27.66 13.65
N GLY A 2 3.05 -28.36 13.08
CA GLY A 2 2.56 -28.09 11.71
C GLY A 2 2.01 -26.66 11.47
N ARG A 3 1.19 -26.12 12.39
CA ARG A 3 0.54 -24.81 12.17
C ARG A 3 1.53 -23.65 12.05
N VAL A 4 2.59 -23.60 12.87
CA VAL A 4 3.59 -22.50 12.83
C VAL A 4 4.46 -22.60 11.58
N ARG A 5 4.85 -23.81 11.18
CA ARG A 5 5.64 -24.02 9.96
C ARG A 5 4.90 -23.51 8.72
N ASP A 6 3.58 -23.70 8.64
CA ASP A 6 2.77 -23.19 7.52
C ASP A 6 2.74 -21.67 7.44
N TRP A 7 2.87 -20.96 8.56
CA TRP A 7 2.97 -19.49 8.59
C TRP A 7 4.35 -18.99 8.19
N ILE A 8 5.39 -19.82 8.28
CA ILE A 8 6.75 -19.47 7.88
C ILE A 8 7.01 -19.88 6.42
N PHE A 9 6.51 -21.04 6.03
CA PHE A 9 6.69 -21.66 4.71
C PHE A 9 5.33 -22.16 4.18
N PRO A 10 4.43 -21.26 3.75
CA PRO A 10 3.16 -21.68 3.19
C PRO A 10 3.39 -22.54 1.94
N PRO A 11 2.63 -23.63 1.76
CA PRO A 11 2.71 -24.41 0.53
C PRO A 11 2.25 -23.57 -0.65
N ARG A 12 2.94 -23.72 -1.79
CA ARG A 12 2.56 -23.05 -3.03
C ARG A 12 1.17 -23.54 -3.46
N PRO A 13 0.23 -22.66 -3.80
CA PRO A 13 -1.03 -23.07 -4.42
C PRO A 13 -0.77 -23.85 -5.72
N GLY A 14 -1.34 -25.05 -5.84
CA GLY A 14 -1.21 -25.88 -7.05
C GLY A 14 -2.00 -25.31 -8.23
N GLY A 15 -1.49 -25.49 -9.46
CA GLY A 15 -2.18 -25.10 -10.70
C GLY A 15 -2.03 -23.64 -11.14
N TRP A 16 -0.97 -22.95 -10.67
CA TRP A 16 -0.68 -21.55 -11.01
C TRP A 16 0.57 -21.41 -11.88
N LEU A 17 1.38 -22.47 -12.02
CA LEU A 17 2.59 -22.41 -12.82
C LEU A 17 2.24 -22.29 -14.30
N VAL A 18 2.91 -21.37 -14.98
CA VAL A 18 2.86 -21.23 -16.43
C VAL A 18 4.17 -21.78 -16.98
N ASP A 19 4.07 -22.89 -17.72
CA ASP A 19 5.21 -23.58 -18.33
C ASP A 19 5.52 -23.05 -19.73
N ASP A 20 4.51 -22.54 -20.44
CA ASP A 20 4.70 -21.98 -21.78
C ASP A 20 5.62 -20.74 -21.77
N ARG A 21 6.66 -20.77 -22.60
CA ARG A 21 7.68 -19.71 -22.62
C ARG A 21 7.13 -18.39 -23.15
N ALA A 22 6.22 -18.43 -24.12
CA ALA A 22 5.65 -17.22 -24.71
C ALA A 22 4.73 -16.52 -23.69
N GLU A 23 3.87 -17.27 -23.00
CA GLU A 23 3.00 -16.76 -21.94
C GLU A 23 3.80 -16.16 -20.77
N ARG A 24 4.87 -16.84 -20.34
CA ARG A 24 5.79 -16.28 -19.31
C ARG A 24 6.40 -14.95 -19.74
N ARG A 25 6.75 -14.78 -21.02
CA ARG A 25 7.27 -13.52 -21.55
C ARG A 25 6.18 -12.43 -21.51
N LEU A 26 4.95 -12.76 -21.89
CA LEU A 26 3.82 -11.83 -21.83
C LEU A 26 3.53 -11.38 -20.39
N ILE A 27 3.56 -12.30 -19.41
CA ILE A 27 3.40 -11.94 -17.99
C ILE A 27 4.49 -10.96 -17.53
N ARG A 28 5.75 -11.15 -17.94
CA ARG A 28 6.83 -10.20 -17.60
C ARG A 28 6.57 -8.81 -18.19
N VAL A 29 6.16 -8.75 -19.47
CA VAL A 29 5.81 -7.48 -20.12
C VAL A 29 4.60 -6.84 -19.43
N GLU A 30 3.58 -7.62 -19.12
CA GLU A 30 2.39 -7.17 -18.39
C GLU A 30 2.77 -6.56 -17.03
N LEU A 31 3.64 -7.24 -16.26
CA LEU A 31 4.16 -6.71 -15.00
C LEU A 31 4.90 -5.39 -15.19
N VAL A 32 5.80 -5.31 -16.16
CA VAL A 32 6.56 -4.08 -16.43
C VAL A 32 5.62 -2.93 -16.80
N VAL A 33 4.68 -3.15 -17.72
CA VAL A 33 3.73 -2.12 -18.17
C VAL A 33 2.83 -1.66 -17.04
N VAL A 34 2.20 -2.60 -16.31
CA VAL A 34 1.30 -2.26 -15.19
C VAL A 34 2.02 -1.44 -14.14
N PHE A 35 3.22 -1.86 -13.72
CA PHE A 35 3.96 -1.13 -12.69
C PHE A 35 4.60 0.16 -13.19
N ALA A 36 4.92 0.28 -14.48
CA ALA A 36 5.38 1.53 -15.09
C ALA A 36 4.29 2.62 -15.15
N ILE A 37 3.00 2.25 -15.14
CA ILE A 37 1.90 3.22 -15.11
C ILE A 37 1.24 3.38 -13.73
N THR A 38 1.73 2.64 -12.72
CA THR A 38 1.17 2.60 -11.36
C THR A 38 2.28 2.78 -10.31
N LEU A 39 2.40 1.85 -9.36
CA LEU A 39 3.21 1.97 -8.15
C LEU A 39 4.72 1.76 -8.39
N GLY A 40 5.12 1.10 -9.49
CA GLY A 40 6.53 0.93 -9.82
C GLY A 40 7.18 2.25 -10.22
N LEU A 41 6.49 3.04 -11.04
CA LEU A 41 6.91 4.40 -11.37
C LEU A 41 6.89 5.30 -10.14
N ALA A 42 5.85 5.18 -9.28
CA ALA A 42 5.81 5.89 -8.00
C ALA A 42 7.04 5.56 -7.12
N GLY A 43 7.51 4.31 -7.13
CA GLY A 43 8.75 3.90 -6.46
C GLY A 43 10.00 4.57 -7.00
N LEU A 44 10.13 4.65 -8.33
CA LEU A 44 11.26 5.36 -8.97
C LEU A 44 11.21 6.85 -8.65
N SER A 45 10.04 7.48 -8.74
CA SER A 45 9.84 8.89 -8.37
C SER A 45 10.17 9.13 -6.90
N SER A 46 9.77 8.22 -6.01
CA SER A 46 10.04 8.31 -4.58
C SER A 46 11.52 8.20 -4.25
N LEU A 47 12.27 7.35 -4.96
CA LEU A 47 13.72 7.29 -4.84
C LEU A 47 14.37 8.60 -5.28
N VAL A 48 13.94 9.16 -6.41
CA VAL A 48 14.44 10.47 -6.87
C VAL A 48 14.15 11.57 -5.84
N SER A 49 12.94 11.59 -5.28
CA SER A 49 12.58 12.55 -4.21
C SER A 49 13.45 12.39 -2.97
N LEU A 50 13.75 11.16 -2.54
CA LEU A 50 14.63 10.93 -1.39
C LEU A 50 16.06 11.40 -1.68
N VAL A 51 16.60 11.12 -2.87
CA VAL A 51 17.93 11.59 -3.27
C VAL A 51 17.97 13.12 -3.30
N ASP A 52 16.95 13.77 -3.84
CA ASP A 52 16.82 15.24 -3.81
C ASP A 52 16.85 15.76 -2.36
N SER A 53 16.06 15.18 -1.46
CA SER A 53 16.05 15.54 -0.05
C SER A 53 17.40 15.33 0.65
N LEU A 54 18.13 14.27 0.31
CA LEU A 54 19.47 13.98 0.87
C LEU A 54 20.56 14.92 0.34
N LEU A 55 20.35 15.56 -0.81
CA LEU A 55 21.29 16.52 -1.39
C LEU A 55 21.09 17.94 -0.86
N ARG A 56 20.00 18.20 -0.12
CA ARG A 56 19.75 19.48 0.52
C ARG A 56 20.63 19.68 1.75
N THR A 57 20.81 20.94 2.15
CA THR A 57 21.60 21.31 3.32
C THR A 57 20.86 21.04 4.63
N GLU A 58 19.52 21.10 4.62
CA GLU A 58 18.69 20.80 5.78
C GLU A 58 18.67 19.29 6.07
N ALA A 59 18.69 18.90 7.35
CA ALA A 59 18.51 17.51 7.73
C ALA A 59 17.13 16.99 7.31
N LEU A 60 16.98 15.67 7.11
CA LEU A 60 15.69 15.10 6.69
C LEU A 60 14.56 15.46 7.67
N SER A 61 14.82 15.45 8.98
CA SER A 61 13.84 15.80 10.01
C SER A 61 13.38 17.26 9.97
N ASP A 62 14.15 18.14 9.34
CA ASP A 62 13.83 19.56 9.18
C ASP A 62 13.08 19.82 7.86
N GLN A 63 12.90 18.78 7.04
CA GLN A 63 12.13 18.81 5.81
C GLN A 63 10.76 18.17 6.02
N SER A 64 9.78 18.59 5.21
CA SER A 64 8.41 18.07 5.27
C SER A 64 7.93 17.57 3.92
N VAL A 65 7.12 16.52 3.92
CA VAL A 65 6.37 16.06 2.75
C VAL A 65 4.91 15.85 3.09
N ALA A 66 4.03 16.25 2.18
CA ALA A 66 2.59 16.12 2.34
C ALA A 66 2.01 15.09 1.37
N ILE A 67 1.05 14.28 1.84
CA ILE A 67 0.42 13.23 1.03
C ILE A 67 -0.81 13.77 0.31
N ASN A 68 -1.83 14.20 1.07
CA ASN A 68 -3.08 14.71 0.53
C ASN A 68 -3.09 16.24 0.57
N VAL A 69 -2.71 16.86 -0.56
CA VAL A 69 -2.56 18.32 -0.71
C VAL A 69 -3.67 18.95 -1.57
N PRO A 70 -3.97 20.25 -1.40
CA PRO A 70 -4.88 20.96 -2.30
C PRO A 70 -4.40 20.93 -3.75
N GLN A 71 -5.30 20.60 -4.68
CA GLN A 71 -5.04 20.47 -6.11
C GLN A 71 -5.67 21.59 -6.94
N ALA A 72 -6.50 22.43 -6.33
CA ALA A 72 -7.07 23.63 -6.93
C ALA A 72 -7.35 24.70 -5.87
N ARG A 73 -7.41 25.98 -6.29
CA ARG A 73 -7.74 27.09 -5.39
C ARG A 73 -9.22 27.12 -4.99
N ALA A 74 -10.11 26.76 -5.91
CA ALA A 74 -11.55 26.74 -5.63
C ALA A 74 -11.94 25.42 -4.96
N GLY A 75 -12.59 25.48 -3.80
CA GLY A 75 -12.87 24.30 -2.97
C GLY A 75 -13.65 23.19 -3.68
N LEU A 76 -14.65 23.51 -4.51
CA LEU A 76 -15.38 22.50 -5.28
C LEU A 76 -14.52 21.86 -6.38
N LEU A 77 -13.66 22.63 -7.05
CA LEU A 77 -12.74 22.08 -8.04
C LEU A 77 -11.68 21.19 -7.38
N ASP A 78 -11.24 21.55 -6.18
CA ASP A 78 -10.32 20.74 -5.40
C ASP A 78 -10.95 19.39 -5.03
N LEU A 79 -12.18 19.41 -4.48
CA LEU A 79 -12.95 18.18 -4.21
C LEU A 79 -13.03 17.28 -5.45
N VAL A 80 -13.39 17.83 -6.62
CA VAL A 80 -13.45 17.05 -7.87
C VAL A 80 -12.09 16.42 -8.18
N ARG A 81 -10.99 17.16 -8.04
CA ARG A 81 -9.64 16.63 -8.31
C ARG A 81 -9.21 15.56 -7.28
N GLN A 82 -9.59 15.70 -6.01
CA GLN A 82 -9.40 14.65 -5.01
C GLN A 82 -10.16 13.36 -5.38
N LEU A 83 -11.43 13.49 -5.79
CA LEU A 83 -12.24 12.35 -6.22
C LEU A 83 -11.71 11.70 -7.50
N LEU A 84 -11.20 12.48 -8.45
CA LEU A 84 -10.52 11.95 -9.64
C LEU A 84 -9.23 11.20 -9.28
N SER A 85 -8.48 11.71 -8.28
CA SER A 85 -7.30 11.01 -7.75
C SER A 85 -7.70 9.68 -7.11
N ALA A 86 -8.78 9.64 -6.33
CA ALA A 86 -9.30 8.40 -5.77
C ALA A 86 -9.81 7.43 -6.85
N LEU A 87 -10.53 7.92 -7.86
CA LEU A 87 -11.00 7.12 -8.99
C LEU A 87 -9.84 6.45 -9.72
N ARG A 88 -8.71 7.15 -9.90
CA ARG A 88 -7.48 6.58 -10.46
C ARG A 88 -6.96 5.42 -9.61
N LEU A 89 -6.93 5.55 -8.28
CA LEU A 89 -6.53 4.47 -7.37
C LEU A 89 -7.45 3.25 -7.47
N PHE A 90 -8.78 3.47 -7.51
CA PHE A 90 -9.73 2.40 -7.76
C PHE A 90 -9.50 1.70 -9.10
N ALA A 91 -9.25 2.47 -10.16
CA ALA A 91 -8.95 1.94 -11.48
C ALA A 91 -7.66 1.09 -11.51
N TRP A 92 -6.63 1.50 -10.77
CA TRP A 92 -5.38 0.75 -10.63
C TRP A 92 -5.59 -0.64 -10.01
N GLY A 93 -6.29 -0.73 -8.88
CA GLY A 93 -6.60 -2.02 -8.28
C GLY A 93 -7.56 -2.85 -9.18
N ALA A 94 -8.53 -2.20 -9.82
CA ALA A 94 -9.45 -2.86 -10.75
C ALA A 94 -8.72 -3.46 -11.97
N LEU A 95 -7.69 -2.78 -12.49
CA LEU A 95 -6.82 -3.28 -13.56
C LEU A 95 -6.14 -4.58 -13.14
N GLY A 96 -5.51 -4.61 -11.95
CA GLY A 96 -4.88 -5.82 -11.42
C GLY A 96 -5.86 -6.99 -11.29
N ALA A 97 -7.04 -6.74 -10.69
CA ALA A 97 -8.10 -7.74 -10.58
C ALA A 97 -8.58 -8.23 -11.96
N TYR A 98 -8.81 -7.32 -12.89
CA TYR A 98 -9.24 -7.64 -14.25
C TYR A 98 -8.22 -8.51 -15.00
N LEU A 99 -6.93 -8.20 -14.90
CA LEU A 99 -5.87 -8.99 -15.55
C LEU A 99 -5.76 -10.41 -14.99
N LEU A 100 -5.94 -10.57 -13.66
CA LEU A 100 -6.06 -11.91 -13.06
C LEU A 100 -7.26 -12.67 -13.62
N HIS A 101 -8.43 -12.02 -13.65
CA HIS A 101 -9.65 -12.63 -14.17
C HIS A 101 -9.49 -13.03 -15.63
N ARG A 102 -8.92 -12.15 -16.46
CA ARG A 102 -8.67 -12.40 -17.88
C ARG A 102 -7.65 -13.53 -18.12
N ALA A 103 -6.74 -13.76 -17.18
CA ALA A 103 -5.84 -14.91 -17.19
C ALA A 103 -6.46 -16.19 -16.60
N GLY A 104 -7.79 -16.23 -16.43
CA GLY A 104 -8.50 -17.42 -15.93
C GLY A 104 -8.43 -17.62 -14.41
N ILE A 105 -7.87 -16.66 -13.65
CA ILE A 105 -7.82 -16.73 -12.19
C ILE A 105 -9.07 -16.08 -11.62
N ALA A 106 -9.98 -16.88 -11.08
CA ALA A 106 -11.16 -16.37 -10.39
C ALA A 106 -10.77 -15.48 -9.22
N LEU A 107 -11.43 -14.32 -9.05
CA LEU A 107 -11.12 -13.36 -7.98
C LEU A 107 -11.27 -13.96 -6.57
N ALA A 108 -12.18 -14.91 -6.39
CA ALA A 108 -12.30 -15.68 -5.15
C ALA A 108 -11.02 -16.47 -4.80
N ARG A 109 -10.20 -16.86 -5.79
CA ARG A 109 -8.92 -17.55 -5.56
C ARG A 109 -7.83 -16.63 -5.05
N VAL A 110 -7.98 -15.32 -5.14
CA VAL A 110 -7.10 -14.35 -4.48
C VAL A 110 -7.77 -13.72 -3.26
N GLY A 111 -8.95 -14.21 -2.86
CA GLY A 111 -9.67 -13.74 -1.68
C GLY A 111 -10.45 -12.44 -1.90
N LEU A 112 -10.73 -12.08 -3.16
CA LEU A 112 -11.61 -10.98 -3.56
C LEU A 112 -13.04 -11.51 -3.78
N ASP A 113 -13.62 -12.09 -2.74
CA ASP A 113 -15.03 -12.51 -2.68
C ASP A 113 -15.67 -12.04 -1.37
N LEU A 114 -16.99 -11.86 -1.37
CA LEU A 114 -17.73 -11.33 -0.22
C LEU A 114 -18.26 -12.42 0.72
N ARG A 115 -17.81 -13.68 0.60
CA ARG A 115 -18.38 -14.82 1.35
C ARG A 115 -18.17 -14.71 2.86
N ARG A 116 -17.15 -13.97 3.31
CA ARG A 116 -16.76 -13.85 4.73
C ARG A 116 -16.64 -12.40 5.19
N LYS A 117 -17.43 -11.49 4.60
CA LYS A 117 -17.34 -10.03 4.82
C LYS A 117 -17.18 -9.60 6.28
N GLY A 118 -18.04 -10.10 7.18
CA GLY A 118 -17.99 -9.72 8.61
C GLY A 118 -16.69 -10.16 9.30
N ARG A 119 -16.23 -11.38 9.00
CA ARG A 119 -14.96 -11.89 9.53
C ARG A 119 -13.77 -11.18 8.92
N ASP A 120 -13.83 -10.85 7.63
CA ASP A 120 -12.75 -10.14 6.95
C ASP A 120 -12.58 -8.72 7.52
N VAL A 121 -13.69 -8.03 7.83
CA VAL A 121 -13.67 -6.75 8.53
C VAL A 121 -13.06 -6.88 9.92
N LEU A 122 -13.52 -7.86 10.72
CA LEU A 122 -13.00 -8.06 12.09
C LEU A 122 -11.49 -8.35 12.09
N VAL A 123 -11.03 -9.22 11.19
CA VAL A 123 -9.60 -9.51 11.05
C VAL A 123 -8.84 -8.28 10.55
N GLY A 124 -9.42 -7.51 9.62
CA GLY A 124 -8.84 -6.27 9.14
C GLY A 124 -8.64 -5.23 10.25
N VAL A 125 -9.62 -5.06 11.14
CA VAL A 125 -9.49 -4.21 12.34
C VAL A 125 -8.35 -4.68 13.23
N GLY A 126 -8.25 -5.99 13.48
CA GLY A 126 -7.15 -6.56 14.26
C GLY A 126 -5.78 -6.33 13.62
N LEU A 127 -5.67 -6.49 12.29
CA LEU A 127 -4.44 -6.21 11.54
C LEU A 127 -4.10 -4.71 11.51
N ALA A 128 -5.11 -3.84 11.44
CA ALA A 128 -4.92 -2.39 11.52
C ALA A 128 -4.32 -2.00 12.87
N ALA A 129 -4.82 -2.53 13.99
CA ALA A 129 -4.25 -2.29 15.30
C ALA A 129 -2.83 -2.87 15.43
N LEU A 130 -2.62 -4.09 14.92
CA LEU A 130 -1.32 -4.78 14.97
C LEU A 130 -0.22 -4.04 14.22
N ILE A 131 -0.54 -3.39 13.10
CA ILE A 131 0.44 -2.64 12.30
C ILE A 131 0.44 -1.16 12.62
N GLY A 132 -0.73 -0.53 12.69
CA GLY A 132 -0.88 0.92 12.82
C GLY A 132 -0.37 1.46 14.15
N LEU A 133 -0.64 0.79 15.28
CA LEU A 133 -0.18 1.24 16.60
C LEU A 133 1.35 1.23 16.72
N PRO A 134 2.06 0.11 16.50
CA PRO A 134 3.52 0.12 16.51
C PRO A 134 4.09 0.92 15.34
N GLY A 135 3.38 1.01 14.20
CA GLY A 135 3.77 1.82 13.05
C GLY A 135 3.85 3.31 13.38
N LEU A 136 2.88 3.85 14.14
CA LEU A 136 2.92 5.23 14.63
C LEU A 136 4.13 5.45 15.54
N GLY A 137 4.37 4.55 16.49
CA GLY A 137 5.55 4.63 17.36
C GLY A 137 6.86 4.56 16.57
N PHE A 138 6.92 3.70 15.56
CA PHE A 138 8.09 3.57 14.67
C PHE A 138 8.30 4.83 13.81
N TYR A 139 7.24 5.47 13.32
CA TYR A 139 7.32 6.76 12.62
C TYR A 139 7.91 7.84 13.52
N LEU A 140 7.36 8.01 14.73
CA LEU A 140 7.83 9.01 15.68
C LEU A 140 9.30 8.78 16.06
N LEU A 141 9.70 7.52 16.29
CA LEU A 141 11.09 7.16 16.55
C LEU A 141 12.00 7.47 15.35
N SER A 142 11.58 7.11 14.13
CA SER A 142 12.38 7.36 12.91
C SER A 142 12.55 8.85 12.65
N TYR A 143 11.50 9.64 12.91
CA TYR A 143 11.55 11.09 12.83
C TYR A 143 12.51 11.68 13.88
N ALA A 144 12.38 11.26 15.14
CA ALA A 144 13.25 11.71 16.23
C ALA A 144 14.74 11.33 16.02
N LEU A 145 15.01 10.24 15.30
CA LEU A 145 16.37 9.82 14.92
C LEU A 145 16.91 10.55 13.67
N GLY A 146 16.15 11.45 13.06
CA GLY A 146 16.60 12.25 11.91
C GLY A 146 16.66 11.49 10.58
N ILE A 147 16.09 10.29 10.50
CA ILE A 147 16.14 9.44 9.29
C ILE A 147 14.87 9.53 8.44
N ASN A 148 13.87 10.29 8.90
CA ASN A 148 12.60 10.55 8.22
C ASN A 148 12.34 12.05 8.09
N LEU A 149 11.59 12.41 7.03
CA LEU A 149 10.96 13.71 6.92
C LEU A 149 9.75 13.80 7.86
N ALA A 150 9.37 15.03 8.23
CA ALA A 150 8.05 15.28 8.79
C ALA A 150 6.99 14.95 7.72
N VAL A 151 6.16 13.95 7.97
CA VAL A 151 5.08 13.57 7.05
C VAL A 151 3.80 14.23 7.50
N ALA A 152 3.21 15.02 6.62
CA ALA A 152 1.87 15.59 6.78
C ALA A 152 0.85 14.76 5.96
N PRO A 153 0.14 13.79 6.58
CA PRO A 153 -0.87 12.98 5.91
C PRO A 153 -1.90 13.79 5.12
N SER A 154 -2.28 14.98 5.59
CA SER A 154 -3.07 15.91 4.81
C SER A 154 -2.81 17.36 5.18
N THR A 155 -2.79 18.22 4.17
CA THR A 155 -2.76 19.69 4.28
C THR A 155 -3.99 20.32 3.63
N LEU A 156 -5.06 19.53 3.44
CA LEU A 156 -6.33 20.05 2.91
C LEU A 156 -6.94 21.07 3.89
N GLY A 157 -7.46 22.16 3.33
CA GLY A 157 -8.10 23.21 4.10
C GLY A 157 -9.32 22.72 4.90
N ASP A 158 -9.76 23.51 5.86
CA ASP A 158 -10.90 23.17 6.71
C ASP A 158 -12.23 23.31 5.95
N LEU A 159 -12.59 22.24 5.24
CA LEU A 159 -13.75 22.16 4.36
C LEU A 159 -14.60 20.97 4.77
N TRP A 160 -15.92 21.11 4.69
CA TRP A 160 -16.88 20.05 5.09
C TRP A 160 -16.64 18.71 4.40
N TRP A 161 -16.14 18.74 3.17
CA TRP A 161 -15.87 17.54 2.38
C TRP A 161 -14.50 16.91 2.65
N ARG A 162 -13.58 17.60 3.36
CA ARG A 162 -12.23 17.10 3.66
C ARG A 162 -12.24 15.69 4.25
N PRO A 163 -12.96 15.39 5.36
CA PRO A 163 -12.94 14.05 5.93
C PRO A 163 -13.53 13.00 4.96
N ILE A 164 -14.53 13.38 4.16
CA ILE A 164 -15.13 12.49 3.16
C ILE A 164 -14.10 12.15 2.08
N ALA A 165 -13.44 13.15 1.50
CA ALA A 165 -12.42 12.94 0.48
C ALA A 165 -11.25 12.11 1.00
N LEU A 166 -10.77 12.38 2.22
CA LEU A 166 -9.68 11.63 2.84
C LEU A 166 -10.04 10.16 3.08
N VAL A 167 -11.28 9.86 3.50
CA VAL A 167 -11.75 8.47 3.64
C VAL A 167 -11.80 7.76 2.29
N VAL A 168 -12.31 8.43 1.25
CA VAL A 168 -12.37 7.85 -0.11
C VAL A 168 -10.96 7.60 -0.66
N LEU A 169 -10.03 8.54 -0.45
CA LEU A 169 -8.63 8.41 -0.85
C LEU A 169 -7.93 7.26 -0.12
N ALA A 170 -8.12 7.14 1.20
CA ALA A 170 -7.58 6.04 2.00
C ALA A 170 -8.08 4.67 1.53
N ILE A 171 -9.38 4.54 1.25
CA ILE A 171 -9.96 3.29 0.71
C ILE A 171 -9.40 3.01 -0.69
N GLY A 172 -9.30 4.03 -1.55
CA GLY A 172 -8.73 3.91 -2.88
C GLY A 172 -7.27 3.45 -2.83
N ASN A 173 -6.47 4.03 -1.94
CA ASN A 173 -5.05 3.71 -1.76
C ASN A 173 -4.87 2.26 -1.30
N ALA A 174 -5.56 1.88 -0.22
CA ALA A 174 -5.61 0.51 0.27
C ALA A 174 -6.03 -0.50 -0.81
N TRP A 175 -7.06 -0.17 -1.58
CA TRP A 175 -7.50 -1.01 -2.70
C TRP A 175 -6.40 -1.16 -3.77
N ALA A 176 -5.81 -0.06 -4.22
CA ALA A 176 -4.78 -0.07 -5.25
C ALA A 176 -3.58 -0.91 -4.81
N GLU A 177 -3.05 -0.64 -3.62
CA GLU A 177 -1.85 -1.27 -3.11
C GLU A 177 -2.05 -2.75 -2.79
N GLU A 178 -3.09 -3.11 -2.05
CA GLU A 178 -3.30 -4.51 -1.68
C GLU A 178 -3.67 -5.36 -2.90
N VAL A 179 -4.47 -4.83 -3.84
CA VAL A 179 -4.81 -5.57 -5.06
C VAL A 179 -3.64 -5.68 -6.01
N LEU A 180 -2.86 -4.62 -6.25
CA LEU A 180 -1.71 -4.70 -7.18
C LEU A 180 -0.51 -5.40 -6.56
N VAL A 181 -0.07 -4.98 -5.37
CA VAL A 181 1.23 -5.37 -4.80
C VAL A 181 1.16 -6.73 -4.11
N VAL A 182 0.03 -7.06 -3.47
CA VAL A 182 -0.16 -8.37 -2.83
C VAL A 182 -0.91 -9.32 -3.76
N GLY A 183 -2.15 -8.98 -4.13
CA GLY A 183 -3.03 -9.87 -4.89
C GLY A 183 -2.48 -10.22 -6.27
N TYR A 184 -2.18 -9.22 -7.09
CA TYR A 184 -1.77 -9.38 -8.48
C TYR A 184 -0.28 -9.72 -8.62
N PHE A 185 0.61 -8.94 -8.01
CA PHE A 185 2.05 -9.10 -8.20
C PHE A 185 2.57 -10.45 -7.67
N ILE A 186 2.25 -10.81 -6.42
CA ILE A 186 2.66 -12.11 -5.86
C ILE A 186 2.10 -13.25 -6.70
N THR A 187 0.85 -13.14 -7.14
CA THR A 187 0.23 -14.10 -8.07
C THR A 187 1.03 -14.25 -9.36
N ARG A 188 1.32 -13.17 -10.08
CA ARG A 188 2.09 -13.22 -11.32
C ARG A 188 3.51 -13.77 -11.10
N LEU A 189 4.18 -13.37 -10.01
CA LEU A 189 5.49 -13.93 -9.65
C LEU A 189 5.43 -15.44 -9.39
N ARG A 190 4.35 -15.94 -8.75
CA ARG A 190 4.10 -17.38 -8.62
C ARG A 190 3.87 -18.03 -9.98
N GLN A 191 3.16 -17.40 -10.92
CA GLN A 191 3.02 -17.96 -12.26
C GLN A 191 4.37 -18.07 -12.99
N LEU A 192 5.26 -17.11 -12.75
CA LEU A 192 6.64 -17.10 -13.23
C LEU A 192 7.58 -18.05 -12.47
N GLY A 193 7.09 -18.87 -11.54
CA GLY A 193 7.90 -19.90 -10.88
C GLY A 193 8.61 -19.44 -9.59
N LEU A 194 8.51 -18.17 -9.17
CA LEU A 194 9.12 -17.71 -7.92
C LEU A 194 8.49 -18.40 -6.71
N SER A 195 9.29 -18.66 -5.67
CA SER A 195 8.80 -19.24 -4.41
C SER A 195 7.97 -18.24 -3.61
N GLU A 196 7.22 -18.74 -2.62
CA GLU A 196 6.45 -17.89 -1.69
C GLU A 196 7.35 -16.86 -0.98
N GLY A 197 8.53 -17.27 -0.52
CA GLY A 197 9.48 -16.36 0.12
C GLY A 197 10.00 -15.26 -0.82
N ARG A 198 10.39 -15.63 -2.05
CA ARG A 198 10.94 -14.65 -3.02
C ARG A 198 9.88 -13.68 -3.52
N SER A 199 8.66 -14.17 -3.78
CA SER A 199 7.55 -13.31 -4.20
C SER A 199 7.09 -12.37 -3.08
N LEU A 200 7.10 -12.83 -1.83
CA LEU A 200 6.83 -11.99 -0.66
C LEU A 200 7.86 -10.87 -0.51
N TRP A 201 9.16 -11.19 -0.57
CA TRP A 201 10.21 -10.19 -0.46
C TRP A 201 10.15 -9.16 -1.59
N ALA A 202 9.95 -9.60 -2.83
CA ALA A 202 9.80 -8.68 -3.96
C ALA A 202 8.59 -7.75 -3.78
N SER A 203 7.46 -8.28 -3.30
CA SER A 203 6.26 -7.50 -3.00
C SER A 203 6.50 -6.47 -1.88
N ALA A 204 7.13 -6.89 -0.79
CA ALA A 204 7.42 -6.00 0.35
C ALA A 204 8.42 -4.89 0.00
N VAL A 205 9.47 -5.19 -0.77
CA VAL A 205 10.43 -4.18 -1.24
C VAL A 205 9.79 -3.22 -2.24
N LEU A 206 8.95 -3.73 -3.15
CA LEU A 206 8.16 -2.87 -4.03
C LEU A 206 7.23 -1.94 -3.23
N ARG A 207 6.62 -2.45 -2.16
CA ARG A 207 5.84 -1.62 -1.23
C ARG A 207 6.68 -0.50 -0.61
N GLY A 208 7.80 -0.87 0.02
CA GLY A 208 8.69 0.13 0.62
C GLY A 208 9.17 1.19 -0.37
N SER A 209 9.43 0.82 -1.63
CA SER A 209 10.06 1.73 -2.59
C SER A 209 9.20 2.95 -2.93
N TYR A 210 7.87 2.81 -3.06
CA TYR A 210 6.98 3.97 -3.29
C TYR A 210 6.68 4.80 -2.03
N HIS A 211 7.37 4.51 -0.91
CA HIS A 211 7.39 5.33 0.29
C HIS A 211 8.76 5.92 0.63
N LEU A 212 9.78 5.74 -0.23
CA LEU A 212 11.12 6.29 -0.01
C LEU A 212 11.11 7.82 0.16
N TYR A 213 10.17 8.52 -0.47
CA TYR A 213 10.05 9.98 -0.38
C TYR A 213 9.75 10.49 1.04
N GLN A 214 9.32 9.61 1.95
CA GLN A 214 9.09 9.91 3.36
C GLN A 214 10.36 9.77 4.22
N GLY A 215 11.42 9.16 3.66
CA GLY A 215 12.65 8.79 4.37
C GLY A 215 12.82 7.28 4.56
N PHE A 216 13.91 6.90 5.24
CA PHE A 216 14.29 5.49 5.41
C PHE A 216 13.33 4.72 6.32
N GLY A 217 12.78 5.37 7.34
CA GLY A 217 11.72 4.82 8.17
C GLY A 217 10.44 4.59 7.38
N GLY A 218 10.03 5.54 6.53
CA GLY A 218 8.89 5.35 5.62
C GLY A 218 9.03 4.11 4.74
N PHE A 219 10.21 3.90 4.16
CA PHE A 219 10.56 2.68 3.43
C PHE A 219 10.46 1.42 4.31
N LEU A 220 11.17 1.39 5.45
CA LEU A 220 11.31 0.19 6.26
C LEU A 220 9.98 -0.23 6.90
N GLY A 221 9.19 0.72 7.40
CA GLY A 221 7.87 0.45 7.97
C GLY A 221 6.95 -0.23 6.95
N ASN A 222 7.02 0.22 5.69
CA ASN A 222 6.23 -0.32 4.59
C ASN A 222 6.74 -1.68 4.08
N VAL A 223 8.05 -1.94 4.14
CA VAL A 223 8.59 -3.30 3.94
C VAL A 223 8.04 -4.25 5.01
N VAL A 224 8.06 -3.86 6.28
CA VAL A 224 7.55 -4.69 7.39
C VAL A 224 6.05 -4.96 7.22
N MET A 225 5.25 -3.94 6.94
CA MET A 225 3.83 -4.10 6.65
C MET A 225 3.61 -5.06 5.47
N GLY A 226 4.35 -4.88 4.36
CA GLY A 226 4.28 -5.73 3.19
C GLY A 226 4.62 -7.20 3.48
N LEU A 227 5.61 -7.47 4.35
CA LEU A 227 5.94 -8.82 4.80
C LEU A 227 4.80 -9.44 5.61
N VAL A 228 4.23 -8.70 6.57
CA VAL A 228 3.13 -9.20 7.41
C VAL A 228 1.87 -9.45 6.58
N PHE A 229 1.48 -8.48 5.77
CA PHE A 229 0.28 -8.53 4.94
C PHE A 229 0.41 -9.60 3.85
N GLY A 230 1.52 -9.58 3.11
CA GLY A 230 1.80 -10.58 2.10
C GLY A 230 1.83 -11.98 2.69
N ARG A 231 2.46 -12.19 3.86
CA ARG A 231 2.46 -13.51 4.50
C ARG A 231 1.07 -13.94 4.97
N PHE A 232 0.31 -13.01 5.57
CA PHE A 232 -1.06 -13.26 5.94
C PHE A 232 -1.88 -13.71 4.73
N TRP A 233 -1.76 -13.02 3.61
CA TRP A 233 -2.45 -13.40 2.38
C TRP A 233 -1.97 -14.74 1.82
N GLN A 234 -0.66 -15.02 1.79
CA GLN A 234 -0.14 -16.32 1.35
C GLN A 234 -0.73 -17.49 2.15
N ARG A 235 -1.04 -17.28 3.43
CA ARG A 235 -1.57 -18.32 4.31
C ARG A 235 -3.10 -18.40 4.36
N ALA A 236 -3.77 -17.25 4.38
CA ALA A 236 -5.22 -17.17 4.54
C ALA A 236 -5.96 -17.11 3.20
N ASN A 237 -5.28 -16.65 2.15
CA ASN A 237 -5.81 -16.40 0.81
C ASN A 237 -7.07 -15.50 0.84
N ARG A 238 -7.03 -14.46 1.68
CA ARG A 238 -8.08 -13.45 1.86
C ARG A 238 -7.45 -12.07 1.68
N LEU A 239 -7.93 -11.29 0.71
CA LEU A 239 -7.38 -9.97 0.42
C LEU A 239 -8.16 -8.84 1.13
N TRP A 240 -9.48 -9.01 1.28
CA TRP A 240 -10.33 -8.04 1.98
C TRP A 240 -9.85 -7.64 3.39
N PRO A 241 -9.36 -8.55 4.25
CA PRO A 241 -8.82 -8.13 5.54
C PRO A 241 -7.67 -7.14 5.42
N LEU A 242 -6.81 -7.30 4.40
CA LEU A 242 -5.68 -6.39 4.16
C LEU A 242 -6.17 -5.03 3.67
N VAL A 243 -7.11 -5.00 2.72
CA VAL A 243 -7.72 -3.76 2.22
C VAL A 243 -8.37 -2.99 3.36
N VAL A 244 -9.14 -3.67 4.22
CA VAL A 244 -9.76 -3.05 5.39
C VAL A 244 -8.71 -2.54 6.36
N ALA A 245 -7.69 -3.34 6.67
CA ALA A 245 -6.64 -2.97 7.61
C ALA A 245 -5.88 -1.72 7.15
N HIS A 246 -5.45 -1.72 5.89
CA HIS A 246 -4.76 -0.60 5.26
C HIS A 246 -5.65 0.64 5.26
N ALA A 247 -6.91 0.52 4.78
CA ALA A 247 -7.82 1.66 4.74
C ALA A 247 -8.02 2.28 6.13
N LEU A 248 -8.13 1.46 7.18
CA LEU A 248 -8.27 1.97 8.55
C LEU A 248 -7.02 2.69 9.03
N ILE A 249 -5.82 2.17 8.73
CA ILE A 249 -4.55 2.83 9.05
C ILE A 249 -4.49 4.20 8.35
N ASP A 250 -4.79 4.25 7.05
CA ASP A 250 -4.77 5.49 6.27
C ASP A 250 -5.87 6.47 6.74
N ILE A 251 -7.08 6.01 7.04
CA ILE A 251 -8.15 6.87 7.58
C ILE A 251 -7.71 7.51 8.90
N VAL A 252 -7.15 6.72 9.82
CA VAL A 252 -6.67 7.22 11.11
C VAL A 252 -5.52 8.21 10.90
N ALA A 253 -4.57 7.92 10.01
CA ALA A 253 -3.47 8.83 9.71
C ALA A 253 -3.98 10.12 9.06
N PHE A 254 -4.83 10.04 8.03
CA PHE A 254 -5.25 11.17 7.22
C PHE A 254 -6.19 12.08 8.01
N VAL A 255 -7.27 11.52 8.55
CA VAL A 255 -8.29 12.28 9.29
C VAL A 255 -7.77 12.63 10.68
N GLY A 256 -7.13 11.70 11.38
CA GLY A 256 -6.60 11.93 12.72
C GLY A 256 -5.54 13.03 12.73
N TYR A 257 -4.61 13.04 11.76
CA TYR A 257 -3.65 14.12 11.62
C TYR A 257 -4.33 15.47 11.37
N SER A 258 -5.31 15.54 10.45
CA SER A 258 -6.03 16.80 10.19
C SER A 258 -6.80 17.33 11.40
N LEU A 259 -7.16 16.49 12.37
CA LEU A 259 -7.85 16.90 13.59
C LEU A 259 -6.89 17.26 14.73
N LEU A 260 -5.69 16.64 14.77
CA LEU A 260 -4.75 16.77 15.88
C LEU A 260 -3.57 17.71 15.59
N SER A 261 -3.22 17.92 14.33
CA SER A 261 -2.12 18.82 13.94
C SER A 261 -2.36 20.23 14.47
N GLY A 262 -1.38 20.78 15.18
CA GLY A 262 -1.47 22.08 15.86
C GLY A 262 -2.25 22.08 17.18
N ALA A 263 -2.93 20.98 17.53
CA ALA A 263 -3.61 20.80 18.82
C ALA A 263 -2.79 20.00 19.83
N VAL A 264 -1.80 19.23 19.37
CA VAL A 264 -0.87 18.46 20.19
C VAL A 264 0.58 18.76 19.81
N ASP A 265 1.48 18.66 20.78
CA ASP A 265 2.90 19.02 20.67
C ASP A 265 3.82 17.89 20.17
N TRP A 266 3.37 16.64 20.28
CA TRP A 266 4.14 15.46 19.89
C TRP A 266 4.03 15.12 18.39
N LEU A 267 3.11 15.74 17.66
CA LEU A 267 3.01 15.58 16.20
C LEU A 267 3.98 16.54 15.51
N PRO A 268 4.88 16.04 14.64
CA PRO A 268 5.71 16.87 13.78
C PRO A 268 4.93 17.74 12.80
#